data_AF-A0A9J6F4U7-F1
#
_entry.id   AF-A0A9J6F4U7-F1
#
_cell.length_a   1.000
_cell.length_b   1.000
_cell.length_c   1.000
_cell.angle_alpha   90.00
_cell.angle_beta   90.00
_cell.angle_gamma   90.00
#
_symmetry.space_group_name_H-M   'P 1'
#
loop_
_entity.id
_entity.type
_entity.pdbx_description
1 polymer ?
#
loop_
_entity_poly.entity_id
_entity_poly.type
_entity_poly.pdbx_seq_one_letter_code
_entity_poly.pdbx_strand_id
1 'polypeptide(L)'
;MLFILARYTEDTVQREQYNTYTFMLIDRSQLVVSAVHHGYADGLHLGTVAVFGVREKPKFVSLKGRSLEFRYDRHTRVLTILDVWEPLAEAFVIFWST
;
A
#
# COMPACT_ATOMS: atom_id res chain seq x y z
N MET A 1 -6.11 10.12 -2.26
CA MET A 1 -7.03 9.29 -1.46
C MET A 1 -7.73 8.35 -2.43
N LEU A 2 -7.41 7.05 -2.40
CA LEU A 2 -8.02 6.04 -3.27
C LEU A 2 -8.88 5.15 -2.39
N PHE A 3 -10.18 5.05 -2.68
CA PHE A 3 -11.09 4.13 -2.02
C PHE A 3 -11.32 2.94 -2.94
N ILE A 4 -11.01 1.73 -2.48
CA ILE A 4 -11.44 0.50 -3.14
C ILE A 4 -12.78 0.12 -2.53
N LEU A 5 -13.86 0.30 -3.26
CA LEU A 5 -15.19 -0.15 -2.87
C LEU A 5 -15.39 -1.59 -3.35
N ALA A 6 -15.22 -2.56 -2.46
CA ALA A 6 -15.85 -3.86 -2.66
C ALA A 6 -17.38 -3.68 -2.55
N ARG A 7 -18.17 -4.40 -3.36
CA ARG A 7 -19.64 -4.35 -3.27
C ARG A 7 -20.07 -4.96 -1.94
N TYR A 8 -20.36 -4.12 -0.96
CA TYR A 8 -20.98 -4.53 0.29
C TYR A 8 -22.51 -4.48 0.14
N THR A 9 -23.20 -5.55 0.50
CA THR A 9 -24.64 -5.51 0.78
C THR A 9 -24.86 -4.69 2.06
N GLU A 10 -25.94 -3.92 2.17
CA GLU A 10 -26.23 -3.06 3.36
C GLU A 10 -26.02 -3.80 4.70
N ASP A 11 -26.32 -5.10 4.73
CA ASP A 11 -26.23 -5.95 5.91
C ASP A 11 -24.80 -6.09 6.46
N THR A 12 -23.74 -6.06 5.63
CA THR A 12 -22.35 -6.22 6.11
C THR A 12 -21.82 -4.94 6.76
N VAL A 13 -22.25 -3.76 6.31
CA VAL A 13 -21.86 -2.49 6.94
C VAL A 13 -22.56 -2.33 8.29
N GLN A 14 -23.85 -2.63 8.36
CA GLN A 14 -24.62 -2.57 9.62
C GLN A 14 -24.11 -3.55 10.67
N ARG A 15 -23.59 -4.71 10.25
CA ARG A 15 -22.99 -5.72 11.15
C ARG A 15 -21.50 -5.50 11.41
N GLU A 16 -20.93 -4.41 10.91
CA GLU A 16 -19.50 -4.11 11.00
C GLU A 16 -18.59 -5.20 10.40
N GLN A 17 -19.11 -6.05 9.52
CA GLN A 17 -18.39 -7.16 8.87
C GLN A 17 -17.68 -6.68 7.59
N TYR A 18 -16.82 -5.68 7.75
CA TYR A 18 -16.00 -5.16 6.68
C TYR A 18 -14.60 -4.84 7.20
N ASN A 19 -13.61 -4.77 6.31
CA ASN A 19 -12.27 -4.31 6.65
C ASN A 19 -12.00 -3.00 5.91
N THR A 20 -11.35 -2.04 6.57
CA THR A 20 -10.95 -0.78 5.94
C THR A 20 -9.47 -0.53 6.16
N TYR A 21 -8.83 -0.02 5.11
CA TYR A 21 -7.40 0.27 5.11
C TYR A 21 -7.16 1.69 4.60
N THR A 22 -6.16 2.35 5.16
CA THR A 22 -5.68 3.65 4.72
C THR A 22 -4.30 3.53 4.10
N PHE A 23 -4.13 4.24 2.99
CA PHE A 23 -2.88 4.36 2.25
C PHE A 23 -2.51 5.84 2.22
N MET A 24 -1.43 6.21 2.90
CA MET A 24 -0.99 7.60 3.04
C MET A 24 0.41 7.79 2.48
N LEU A 25 0.55 8.75 1.57
CA LEU A 25 1.84 9.18 1.05
C LEU A 25 2.37 10.34 1.90
N ILE A 26 3.46 10.12 2.60
CA ILE A 26 4.14 11.12 3.43
C ILE A 26 5.44 11.54 2.74
N ASP A 27 5.71 12.84 2.71
CA ASP A 27 6.94 13.46 2.19
C ASP A 27 7.39 13.00 0.79
N ARG A 28 6.44 12.48 -0.01
CA ARG A 28 6.65 11.95 -1.38
C ARG A 28 7.59 10.73 -1.46
N SER A 29 7.92 10.11 -0.33
CA SER A 29 8.92 9.04 -0.22
C SER A 29 8.51 7.87 0.67
N GLN A 30 7.38 8.00 1.37
CA GLN A 30 6.88 7.03 2.33
C GLN A 30 5.43 6.69 2.06
N LEU A 31 5.13 5.41 1.85
CA LEU A 31 3.77 4.90 1.84
C LEU A 31 3.49 4.20 3.18
N VAL A 32 2.61 4.81 3.97
CA VAL A 32 2.07 4.20 5.20
C VAL A 32 0.80 3.45 4.83
N VAL A 33 0.74 2.17 5.22
CA VAL A 33 -0.41 1.30 5.07
C VAL A 33 -0.86 0.88 6.46
N SER A 34 -2.16 1.02 6.74
CA SER A 34 -2.72 0.64 8.03
C SER A 34 -4.16 0.19 7.91
N ALA A 35 -4.55 -0.82 8.68
CA ALA A 35 -5.95 -1.14 8.92
C ALA A 35 -6.58 -0.12 9.88
N VAL A 36 -7.78 0.34 9.57
CA VAL A 36 -8.58 1.25 10.41
C VAL A 36 -9.74 0.51 11.07
N HIS A 37 -10.34 -0.44 10.35
CA HIS A 37 -11.40 -1.32 10.87
C HIS A 37 -11.13 -2.73 10.39
N HIS A 38 -11.34 -3.71 11.27
CA HIS A 38 -11.10 -5.12 10.98
C HIS A 38 -12.26 -5.97 11.53
N GLY A 39 -13.34 -6.02 10.76
CA GLY A 39 -14.60 -6.70 11.10
C GLY A 39 -14.62 -8.20 10.85
N TYR A 40 -13.66 -8.73 10.09
CA TYR A 40 -13.50 -10.17 9.88
C TYR A 40 -12.05 -10.53 9.58
N ALA A 41 -11.65 -11.77 9.88
CA ALA A 41 -10.33 -12.27 9.53
C ALA A 41 -10.22 -12.50 8.02
N ASP A 42 -9.24 -11.85 7.38
CA ASP A 42 -8.82 -12.15 6.03
C ASP A 42 -7.32 -12.44 5.95
N GLY A 43 -6.92 -13.04 4.84
CA GLY A 43 -5.52 -13.26 4.50
C GLY A 43 -5.07 -12.34 3.37
N LEU A 44 -5.53 -11.08 3.33
CA LEU A 44 -5.10 -10.16 2.28
C LEU A 44 -3.66 -9.68 2.51
N HIS A 45 -2.84 -9.84 1.47
CA HIS A 45 -1.48 -9.29 1.41
C HIS A 45 -1.40 -8.22 0.32
N LEU A 46 -0.65 -7.15 0.58
CA LEU A 46 -0.29 -6.18 -0.44
C LEU A 46 0.79 -6.79 -1.34
N GLY A 47 0.48 -7.01 -2.62
CA GLY A 47 1.43 -7.61 -3.57
C GLY A 47 2.39 -6.60 -4.21
N THR A 48 1.84 -5.62 -4.94
CA THR A 48 2.58 -4.67 -5.77
C THR A 48 2.08 -3.25 -5.53
N VAL A 49 2.99 -2.27 -5.55
CA VAL A 49 2.66 -0.85 -5.42
C VAL A 49 3.18 -0.09 -6.64
N ALA A 50 2.32 0.71 -7.26
CA ALA A 50 2.71 1.66 -8.29
C ALA A 50 2.59 3.09 -7.75
N VAL A 51 3.71 3.83 -7.74
CA VAL A 51 3.76 5.23 -7.32
C VAL A 51 4.01 6.10 -8.54
N PHE A 52 3.06 7.00 -8.81
CA PHE A 52 3.09 7.90 -9.97
C PHE A 52 3.73 9.24 -9.60
N GLY A 53 4.46 9.83 -10.55
CA GLY A 53 5.05 11.16 -10.39
C GLY A 53 6.32 11.20 -9.55
N VAL A 54 6.97 10.05 -9.34
CA VAL A 54 8.29 9.97 -8.71
C VAL A 54 9.30 10.63 -9.66
N ARG A 55 9.93 11.72 -9.22
CA ARG A 55 10.73 12.59 -10.13
C ARG A 55 12.03 11.95 -10.57
N GLU A 56 12.69 11.25 -9.66
CA GLU A 56 14.01 10.67 -9.85
C GLU A 56 13.96 9.19 -9.50
N LYS A 57 14.83 8.40 -10.15
CA LYS A 57 14.90 6.97 -9.88
C LYS A 57 15.39 6.75 -8.44
N PRO A 58 14.63 6.05 -7.58
CA PRO A 58 15.13 5.71 -6.26
C PRO A 58 16.40 4.84 -6.35
N LYS A 59 17.34 5.07 -5.43
CA LYS A 59 18.50 4.21 -5.20
C LYS A 59 18.11 2.94 -4.45
N PHE A 60 17.15 3.03 -3.54
CA PHE A 60 16.62 1.89 -2.81
C PHE A 60 15.13 2.09 -2.46
N VAL A 61 14.47 0.95 -2.24
CA VAL A 61 13.14 0.83 -1.63
C VAL A 61 13.28 -0.14 -0.47
N SER A 62 12.69 0.16 0.67
CA SER A 62 12.76 -0.69 1.85
C SER A 62 11.44 -0.78 2.60
N LEU A 63 11.28 -1.88 3.32
CA LEU A 63 10.17 -2.13 4.23
C LEU A 63 10.70 -2.94 5.42
N LYS A 64 10.37 -2.54 6.65
CA LYS A 64 10.83 -3.22 7.88
C LYS A 64 12.35 -3.51 7.89
N GLY A 65 13.15 -2.60 7.31
CA GLY A 65 14.61 -2.73 7.22
C GLY A 65 15.14 -3.64 6.10
N ARG A 66 14.29 -4.38 5.37
CA ARG A 66 14.69 -5.16 4.18
C ARG A 66 14.55 -4.35 2.90
N SER A 67 15.45 -4.57 1.95
CA SER A 67 15.32 -4.02 0.59
C SER A 67 14.21 -4.74 -0.18
N LEU A 68 13.46 -3.99 -0.97
CA LEU A 68 12.47 -4.51 -1.90
C LEU A 68 12.95 -4.37 -3.34
N GLU A 69 12.54 -5.30 -4.19
CA GLU A 69 12.74 -5.17 -5.63
C GLU A 69 11.82 -4.08 -6.20
N PHE A 70 12.32 -3.32 -7.16
CA PHE A 70 11.54 -2.27 -7.81
C PHE A 70 12.00 -2.01 -9.25
N ARG A 71 11.08 -1.49 -10.04
CA ARG A 71 11.30 -1.00 -11.40
C ARG A 71 10.94 0.49 -11.42
N TYR A 72 11.69 1.27 -12.17
CA TYR A 72 11.38 2.68 -12.38
C TYR A 72 11.40 3.01 -13.86
N ASP A 73 10.28 3.55 -14.35
CA ASP A 73 10.18 4.08 -15.69
C ASP A 73 10.34 5.60 -15.65
N ARG A 74 11.44 6.09 -16.23
CA ARG A 74 11.76 7.52 -16.30
C ARG A 74 10.83 8.31 -17.23
N HIS A 75 10.24 7.66 -18.23
CA HIS A 75 9.38 8.30 -19.23
C HIS A 75 8.01 8.58 -18.65
N THR A 76 7.45 7.61 -17.92
CA THR A 76 6.14 7.73 -17.26
C THR A 76 6.25 8.23 -15.81
N ARG A 77 7.46 8.29 -15.25
CA ARG A 77 7.74 8.65 -13.84
C ARG A 77 6.99 7.75 -12.85
N VAL A 78 6.99 6.45 -13.15
CA VAL A 78 6.32 5.43 -12.33
C VAL A 78 7.37 4.56 -11.65
N LEU A 79 7.27 4.47 -10.33
CA LEU A 79 7.97 3.50 -9.50
C LEU A 79 7.04 2.31 -9.23
N THR A 80 7.42 1.11 -9.66
CA THR A 80 6.72 -0.13 -9.36
C THR A 80 7.52 -0.93 -8.34
N ILE A 81 6.98 -1.11 -7.14
CA ILE A 81 7.57 -1.89 -6.05
C ILE A 81 6.95 -3.28 -6.09
N LEU A 82 7.79 -4.30 -6.17
CA LEU A 82 7.41 -5.69 -6.37
C LEU A 82 7.51 -6.46 -5.05
N ASP A 83 6.82 -7.60 -4.98
CA ASP A 83 6.94 -8.60 -3.92
C ASP A 83 6.94 -8.03 -2.49
N VAL A 84 6.02 -7.09 -2.23
CA VAL A 84 5.83 -6.51 -0.90
C VAL A 84 5.38 -7.63 0.04
N TRP A 85 4.30 -8.34 -0.31
CA TRP A 85 3.73 -9.49 0.40
C TRP A 85 3.48 -9.26 1.90
N GLU A 86 3.14 -8.04 2.31
CA GLU A 86 2.83 -7.73 3.71
C GLU A 86 1.33 -7.82 3.98
N PRO A 87 0.91 -8.39 5.13
CA PRO A 87 -0.50 -8.51 5.49
C PRO A 87 -1.12 -7.12 5.69
N LEU A 88 -2.27 -6.86 5.07
CA LEU A 88 -2.96 -5.57 5.20
C LEU A 88 -3.56 -5.35 6.60
N ALA A 89 -3.79 -6.43 7.34
CA ALA A 89 -4.27 -6.39 8.72
C ALA A 89 -3.26 -5.74 9.69
N GLU A 90 -1.98 -5.67 9.32
CA GLU A 90 -0.92 -5.06 10.13
C GLU A 90 -0.47 -3.73 9.52
N ALA A 91 -0.15 -2.75 10.36
CA ALA A 91 0.40 -1.50 9.88
C ALA A 91 1.86 -1.68 9.44
N PHE A 92 2.22 -1.13 8.29
CA PHE A 92 3.59 -1.13 7.78
C PHE A 92 3.89 0.12 6.94
N VAL A 93 5.18 0.39 6.77
CA VAL A 93 5.68 1.52 6.00
C VAL A 93 6.63 1.02 4.93
N ILE A 94 6.37 1.42 3.69
CA ILE A 94 7.32 1.29 2.58
C ILE A 94 8.00 2.65 2.38
N PHE A 95 9.32 2.65 2.34
CA PHE A 95 10.13 3.84 2.11
C PHE A 95 10.90 3.69 0.79
N TRP A 96 11.11 4.79 0.06
CA TRP A 96 12.07 4.85 -1.03
C TRP A 96 12.90 6.12 -0.97
N SER A 97 14.16 6.04 -1.40
CA SER A 97 15.03 7.22 -1.46
C SER A 97 14.54 8.21 -2.52
N THR A 98 14.51 9.49 -2.19
CA THR A 98 14.31 10.61 -3.13
C THR A 98 15.60 11.03 -3.81
#